data_AF-A0A5D3Y761-F1
#
_entry.id   AF-A0A5D3Y761-F1
#
_cell.length_a   1.000
_cell.length_b   1.000
_cell.length_c   1.000
_cell.angle_alpha   90.00
_cell.angle_beta   90.00
_cell.angle_gamma   90.00
#
_symmetry.space_group_name_H-M   'P 1'
#
loop_
_entity.id
_entity.type
_entity.pdbx_description
1 polymer ?
#
loop_
_entity_poly.entity_id
_entity_poly.type
_entity_poly.pdbx_seq_one_letter_code
_entity_poly.pdbx_strand_id
1 'polypeptide(L)' 'MKTKDNNESILQDVDALVVIKDLKVKGFPDEIKRGTGARTSA' A
#
# COMPACT_ATOMS: atom_id res chain seq x y z
N MET A 1 16.74 4.00 -4.19
CA MET A 1 15.44 4.21 -4.87
C MET A 1 14.47 4.67 -3.78
N LYS A 2 13.74 5.76 -3.97
CA LYS A 2 12.76 6.25 -2.97
C LYS A 2 11.36 5.81 -3.40
N THR A 3 10.65 5.07 -2.56
CA THR A 3 9.27 4.67 -2.82
C THR A 3 8.35 5.84 -2.55
N LYS A 4 7.47 6.14 -3.51
CA LYS A 4 6.46 7.19 -3.37
C LYS A 4 5.07 6.60 -3.43
N ASP A 5 4.14 7.23 -2.72
CA ASP A 5 2.73 6.96 -2.92
C ASP A 5 2.19 7.70 -4.17
N ASN A 6 0.89 7.51 -4.43
CA ASN A 6 0.20 8.13 -5.56
C ASN A 6 0.02 9.65 -5.40
N ASN A 7 0.31 10.19 -4.22
CA ASN A 7 0.25 11.62 -3.90
C ASN A 7 1.64 12.25 -3.87
N GLU A 8 2.65 11.54 -4.38
CA GLU A 8 4.06 11.93 -4.46
C GLU A 8 4.78 12.06 -3.10
N SER A 9 4.15 11.62 -2.01
CA SER A 9 4.81 11.56 -0.70
C SER A 9 5.87 10.48 -0.69
N ILE A 10 7.04 10.79 -0.11
CA ILE A 10 8.13 9.82 0.04
C ILE A 10 7.84 8.99 1.29
N LEU A 11 7.76 7.68 1.10
CA LEU A 11 7.46 6.74 2.19
C LEU A 11 8.72 6.42 2.99
N GLN A 12 8.58 6.41 4.31
CA GLN A 12 9.61 5.99 5.25
C GLN A 12 9.28 4.63 5.85
N ASP A 13 10.25 4.04 6.53
CA ASP A 13 10.03 2.79 7.27
C ASP A 13 9.09 3.06 8.45
N VAL A 14 8.20 2.11 8.73
CA VAL A 14 7.20 2.19 9.81
C VAL A 14 6.05 3.18 9.54
N ASP A 15 5.93 3.74 8.33
CA ASP A 15 4.79 4.56 7.92
C ASP A 15 3.52 3.72 7.74
N ALA A 16 2.38 4.29 8.16
CA ALA A 16 1.06 3.74 7.92
C ALA A 16 0.48 4.26 6.60
N LEU A 17 -0.10 3.36 5.82
CA LEU A 17 -0.62 3.63 4.48
C LEU A 17 -2.03 3.09 4.32
N VAL A 18 -2.78 3.68 3.40
CA VAL A 18 -4.12 3.23 3.03
C VAL A 18 -4.16 2.97 1.54
N VAL A 19 -4.68 1.81 1.17
CA VAL A 19 -4.88 1.44 -0.23
C VAL A 19 -6.03 2.26 -0.82
N ILE A 20 -5.78 3.00 -1.90
CA ILE A 20 -6.77 3.93 -2.48
C ILE A 20 -7.64 3.34 -3.59
N LYS A 21 -7.36 2.10 -4.03
CA LYS A 21 -8.09 1.39 -5.10
C LYS A 21 -8.08 -0.10 -4.79
N ASP A 22 -9.06 -0.85 -5.27
CA ASP A 22 -9.06 -2.30 -5.15
C ASP A 22 -7.87 -2.89 -5.94
N LEU A 23 -7.12 -3.79 -5.31
CA LEU A 23 -5.96 -4.45 -5.90
C LEU A 23 -6.17 -5.95 -5.96
N LYS A 24 -6.16 -6.50 -7.18
CA LYS A 24 -6.16 -7.94 -7.40
C LYS A 24 -4.75 -8.49 -7.20
N VAL A 25 -4.61 -9.50 -6.34
CA VAL A 25 -3.32 -10.13 -6.05
C VAL A 25 -3.25 -11.50 -6.73
N LYS A 26 -2.21 -11.71 -7.53
CA LYS A 26 -2.01 -12.99 -8.21
C LYS A 26 -1.73 -14.09 -7.18
N GLY A 27 -2.46 -15.20 -7.28
CA GLY A 27 -2.31 -16.35 -6.37
C GLY A 27 -3.02 -16.17 -5.02
N PHE A 28 -3.71 -15.05 -4.81
CA PHE A 28 -4.59 -14.85 -3.67
C PHE A 28 -6.06 -14.91 -4.13
N PRO A 29 -6.95 -15.60 -3.40
CA PRO A 29 -8.35 -15.73 -3.80
C PRO A 29 -9.10 -14.40 -3.71
N ASP A 30 -8.71 -13.55 -2.74
CA ASP A 30 -9.37 -12.28 -2.45
C ASP A 30 -8.57 -11.08 -2.97
N GLU A 31 -9.30 -10.00 -3.18
CA GLU A 31 -8.74 -8.69 -3.52
C GLU A 31 -8.44 -7.87 -2.26
N ILE A 32 -7.38 -7.06 -2.30
CA ILE A 32 -7.14 -6.04 -1.28
C ILE A 32 -8.09 -4.88 -1.58
N LYS A 33 -9.05 -4.64 -0.69
CA LYS A 33 -10.06 -3.60 -0.89
C LYS A 33 -9.52 -2.21 -0.58
N ARG A 34 -10.05 -1.21 -1.27
CA ARG A 34 -9.84 0.21 -0.94
C ARG A 34 -10.16 0.46 0.53
N GLY A 35 -9.32 1.25 1.19
CA GLY A 35 -9.43 1.53 2.62
C GLY A 35 -8.63 0.57 3.51
N THR A 36 -8.07 -0.52 2.96
CA THR A 36 -7.20 -1.42 3.72
C THR A 36 -5.95 -0.68 4.19
N GLY A 37 -5.67 -0.77 5.49
CA GLY A 37 -4.45 -0.23 6.10
C GLY A 37 -3.28 -1.18 5.96
N ALA A 38 -2.09 -0.63 5.67
CA ALA A 38 -0.82 -1.35 5.63
C ALA A 38 0.26 -0.55 6.35
N ARG A 39 1.35 -1.20 6.78
CA ARG A 39 2.52 -0.51 7.32
C ARG A 39 3.76 -0.95 6.57
N THR A 40 4.68 -0.02 6.32
CA THR A 40 6.01 -0.35 5.82
C THR A 40 6.83 -0.98 6.94
N SER A 41 7.48 -2.10 6.66
CA SER A 41 8.44 -2.72 7.59
C SER A 41 9.82 -2.12 7.36
N ALA A 42 10.64 -2.09 8.41
CA ALA A 42 12.07 -1.80 8.31
C ALA A 42 12.85 -2.92 7.61
#